data_AF-A0A354BJU0-F1
#
_entry.id   AF-A0A354BJU0-F1
#
_cell.length_a   1.000
_cell.length_b   1.000
_cell.length_c   1.000
_cell.angle_alpha   90.00
_cell.angle_beta   90.00
_cell.angle_gamma   90.00
#
_symmetry.space_group_name_H-M   'P 1'
#
loop_
_entity.id
_entity.type
_entity.pdbx_description
1 polymer ?
#
loop_
_entity_poly.entity_id
_entity_poly.type
_entity_poly.pdbx_seq_one_letter_code
_entity_poly.pdbx_strand_id
1 'polypeptide(L)'
;MRSVTYSLSLDEFRSYAKQGNLIPLFREILADQDTPVSAFAKIDHGPSAYLLESIQGGEKWARYSFLGSGSPLVIYEDRGDLCVKKGGRVRRIPSRGAPLDRLREILEVYRPVTVPELPRFVGGAVGYLGYDIVKTFEDLPSRRKDDLHLPQFAFLLTETLLIFDNVSQKIKVVANAQVKSESDRDIRAAYRDATTRIEKMIARIRRPLRRVKPKHRRSPLRFVSNMNKADFEKMVSRAQDYIKAGDIFQCVLSQRWE
;
A
#
# COMPACT_ATOMS: atom_id res chain seq x y z
N MET A 1 21.21 -21.64 -22.08
CA MET A 1 20.16 -20.92 -21.33
C MET A 1 20.48 -21.04 -19.84
N ARG A 2 20.69 -19.93 -19.12
CA ARG A 2 20.82 -20.00 -17.65
C ARG A 2 19.48 -20.49 -17.09
N SER A 3 19.51 -21.52 -16.24
CA SER A 3 18.32 -22.00 -15.53
C SER A 3 17.67 -20.84 -14.80
N VAL A 4 16.35 -20.69 -14.92
CA VAL A 4 15.60 -19.67 -14.18
C VAL A 4 15.52 -20.14 -12.73
N THR A 5 16.33 -19.55 -11.87
CA THR A 5 16.34 -19.87 -10.43
C THR A 5 15.37 -18.94 -9.70
N TYR A 6 14.38 -19.54 -9.04
CA TYR A 6 13.50 -18.88 -8.07
C TYR A 6 14.05 -19.09 -6.65
N SER A 7 13.60 -18.29 -5.70
CA SER A 7 14.05 -18.35 -4.30
C SER A 7 13.74 -19.67 -3.59
N LEU A 8 12.73 -20.40 -4.06
CA LEU A 8 12.32 -21.70 -3.52
C LEU A 8 12.09 -22.65 -4.69
N SER A 9 12.55 -23.89 -4.55
CA SER A 9 12.06 -25.02 -5.34
C SER A 9 10.61 -25.36 -4.99
N LEU A 10 9.96 -26.19 -5.81
CA LEU A 10 8.60 -26.66 -5.51
C LEU A 10 8.53 -27.44 -4.18
N ASP A 11 9.58 -28.20 -3.85
CA ASP A 11 9.61 -29.01 -2.62
C ASP A 11 9.83 -28.14 -1.37
N GLU A 12 10.66 -27.11 -1.46
CA GLU A 12 10.79 -26.10 -0.40
C GLU A 12 9.49 -25.31 -0.23
N PHE A 13 8.87 -24.88 -1.34
CA PHE A 13 7.57 -24.22 -1.32
C PHE A 13 6.49 -25.09 -0.67
N ARG A 14 6.48 -26.41 -0.95
CA ARG A 14 5.57 -27.37 -0.28
C ARG A 14 5.84 -27.42 1.24
N SER A 15 7.09 -27.31 1.66
CA SER A 15 7.46 -27.31 3.08
C SER A 15 6.96 -26.03 3.79
N TYR A 16 7.06 -24.87 3.13
CA TYR A 16 6.50 -23.61 3.63
C TYR A 16 4.97 -23.61 3.67
N ALA A 17 4.30 -24.26 2.72
CA ALA A 17 2.85 -24.38 2.69
C ALA A 17 2.25 -25.13 3.90
N LYS A 18 3.07 -25.86 4.67
CA LYS A 18 2.68 -26.49 5.94
C LYS A 18 2.69 -25.52 7.13
N GLN A 19 3.41 -24.40 7.02
CA GLN A 19 3.57 -23.41 8.10
C GLN A 19 2.54 -22.27 8.00
N GLY A 20 2.06 -22.01 6.79
CA GLY A 20 1.11 -20.95 6.49
C GLY A 20 0.62 -21.06 5.06
N ASN A 21 -0.29 -20.18 4.67
CA ASN A 21 -0.97 -20.28 3.38
C ASN A 21 -0.65 -19.13 2.41
N LEU A 22 0.20 -18.18 2.80
CA LEU A 22 0.65 -17.10 1.93
C LEU A 22 2.18 -17.13 1.86
N ILE A 23 2.70 -17.71 0.79
CA ILE A 23 4.13 -17.99 0.64
C ILE A 23 4.73 -16.99 -0.35
N PRO A 24 5.68 -16.13 0.07
CA PRO A 24 6.39 -15.26 -0.85
C PRO A 24 7.38 -16.09 -1.68
N LEU A 25 7.17 -16.12 -2.99
CA LEU A 25 8.14 -16.62 -3.96
C LEU A 25 8.77 -15.42 -4.67
N PHE A 26 10.08 -15.43 -4.88
CA PHE A 26 10.72 -14.34 -5.59
C PHE A 26 11.78 -14.78 -6.58
N ARG A 27 12.12 -13.85 -7.47
CA ARG A 27 13.30 -13.93 -8.32
C ARG A 27 14.05 -12.62 -8.25
N GLU A 28 15.37 -12.69 -8.20
CA GLU A 28 16.24 -11.52 -8.25
C GLU A 28 16.61 -11.18 -9.69
N ILE A 29 16.59 -9.89 -10.00
CA ILE A 29 17.15 -9.31 -11.22
C ILE A 29 18.05 -8.13 -10.86
N LEU A 30 18.97 -7.76 -11.75
CA LEU A 30 19.79 -6.57 -11.59
C LEU A 30 18.92 -5.30 -11.72
N ALA A 31 19.24 -4.29 -10.92
CA ALA A 31 18.59 -2.97 -10.95
C ALA A 31 19.39 -1.93 -11.79
N ASP A 32 20.30 -2.38 -12.64
CA ASP A 32 21.26 -1.55 -13.39
C ASP A 32 20.60 -0.56 -14.37
N GLN A 33 19.41 -0.88 -14.87
CA GLN A 33 18.68 -0.08 -15.86
C GLN A 33 17.51 0.73 -15.30
N ASP A 34 17.17 0.57 -14.02
CA ASP A 34 15.94 1.12 -13.45
C ASP A 34 16.16 1.70 -12.05
N THR A 35 15.60 2.90 -11.84
CA THR A 35 15.34 3.43 -10.50
C THR A 35 13.95 2.98 -10.04
N PRO A 36 13.64 3.06 -8.74
CA PRO A 36 12.28 2.83 -8.26
C PRO A 36 11.22 3.65 -9.02
N VAL A 37 11.49 4.93 -9.28
CA VAL A 37 10.56 5.80 -10.01
C VAL A 37 10.39 5.36 -11.47
N SER A 38 11.47 4.98 -12.17
CA SER A 38 11.37 4.52 -13.56
C SER A 38 10.64 3.18 -13.65
N ALA A 39 10.92 2.25 -12.74
CA ALA A 39 10.24 0.98 -12.68
C ALA A 39 8.75 1.15 -12.34
N PHE A 40 8.42 2.06 -11.40
CA PHE A 40 7.03 2.37 -11.07
C PHE A 40 6.25 2.85 -12.28
N ALA A 41 6.82 3.79 -13.05
CA ALA A 41 6.19 4.29 -14.28
C ALA A 41 5.98 3.20 -15.36
N LYS A 42 6.77 2.12 -15.35
CA LYS A 42 6.60 0.98 -16.28
C LYS A 42 5.51 0.01 -15.84
N ILE A 43 5.28 -0.13 -14.53
CA ILE A 43 4.32 -1.10 -13.97
C ILE A 43 2.98 -0.47 -13.61
N ASP A 44 2.89 0.86 -13.52
CA ASP A 44 1.67 1.57 -13.17
C ASP A 44 0.55 1.30 -14.18
N HIS A 45 -0.58 0.79 -13.67
CA HIS A 45 -1.77 0.45 -14.45
C HIS A 45 -2.98 1.33 -14.10
N GLY A 46 -2.78 2.43 -13.38
CA GLY A 46 -3.82 3.39 -13.05
C GLY A 46 -4.08 3.49 -11.54
N PRO A 47 -5.34 3.53 -11.08
CA PRO A 47 -5.69 4.05 -9.75
C PRO A 47 -5.29 3.14 -8.57
N SER A 48 -4.58 2.04 -8.80
CA SER A 48 -4.33 1.01 -7.79
C SER A 48 -2.88 0.55 -7.84
N ALA A 49 -1.98 1.50 -7.60
CA ALA A 49 -0.54 1.29 -7.51
C ALA A 49 0.03 2.14 -6.37
N TYR A 50 1.18 1.72 -5.83
CA TYR A 50 1.90 2.46 -4.81
C TYR A 50 3.41 2.38 -5.02
N LEU A 51 4.10 3.44 -4.61
CA LEU A 51 5.55 3.53 -4.45
C LEU A 51 5.80 4.01 -3.03
N LEU A 52 6.47 3.19 -2.23
CA LEU A 52 6.89 3.53 -0.87
C LEU A 52 8.41 3.62 -0.84
N GLU A 53 8.90 4.83 -0.56
CA GLU A 53 10.32 5.10 -0.40
C GLU A 53 10.55 5.70 0.99
N SER A 54 11.70 5.43 1.56
CA SER A 54 12.08 5.97 2.85
C SER A 54 13.43 6.67 2.73
N ILE A 55 13.56 7.81 3.40
CA ILE A 55 14.79 8.59 3.50
C ILE A 55 15.12 8.68 4.98
N GLN A 56 16.34 8.31 5.36
CA GLN A 56 16.83 8.42 6.73
C GLN A 56 17.80 9.61 6.80
N GLY A 57 17.45 10.61 7.61
CA GLY A 57 18.35 11.73 7.93
C GLY A 57 18.66 12.69 6.77
N GLY A 58 17.68 12.97 5.90
CA GLY A 58 17.76 14.01 4.87
C GLY A 58 18.48 13.63 3.57
N GLU A 59 19.54 12.82 3.64
CA GLU A 59 20.39 12.55 2.46
C GLU A 59 20.59 11.07 2.12
N LYS A 60 20.36 10.13 3.05
CA LYS A 60 20.53 8.69 2.78
C LYS A 60 19.19 8.03 2.49
N TRP A 61 19.07 7.51 1.28
CA TRP A 61 17.96 6.63 0.90
C TRP A 61 17.99 5.39 1.78
N ALA A 62 16.83 4.99 2.29
CA ALA A 62 16.69 3.71 2.95
C ALA A 62 17.07 2.59 1.96
N ARG A 63 17.52 1.46 2.52
CA ARG A 63 17.95 0.32 1.72
C ARG A 63 16.87 -0.17 0.76
N TYR A 64 15.59 -0.05 1.14
CA TYR A 64 14.49 -0.62 0.37
C TYR A 64 13.49 0.43 -0.11
N SER A 65 13.10 0.31 -1.39
CA SER A 65 11.87 0.90 -1.95
C SER A 65 10.90 -0.21 -2.35
N PHE A 66 9.61 0.00 -2.11
CA PHE A 66 8.55 -0.99 -2.37
C PHE A 66 7.56 -0.48 -3.40
N LEU A 67 7.33 -1.25 -4.44
CA LEU A 67 6.39 -0.90 -5.49
C LEU A 67 5.35 -1.99 -5.64
N GLY A 68 4.08 -1.61 -5.61
CA GLY A 68 2.96 -2.50 -5.91
C GLY A 68 2.13 -1.95 -7.04
N SER A 69 1.71 -2.81 -7.95
CA SER A 69 0.79 -2.47 -9.04
C SER A 69 0.09 -3.72 -9.56
N GLY A 70 -0.97 -3.54 -10.37
CA GLY A 70 -1.67 -4.61 -11.06
C GLY A 70 -3.17 -4.59 -10.75
N SER A 71 -3.70 -5.76 -10.39
CA SER A 71 -5.11 -5.94 -10.02
C SER A 71 -5.23 -6.26 -8.54
N PRO A 72 -4.88 -5.33 -7.62
CA PRO A 72 -4.99 -5.58 -6.20
C PRO A 72 -6.44 -5.80 -5.78
N LEU A 73 -6.61 -6.45 -4.63
CA LEU A 73 -7.84 -6.34 -3.88
C LEU A 73 -7.89 -4.94 -3.28
N VAL A 74 -8.88 -4.13 -3.65
CA VAL A 74 -9.08 -2.80 -3.05
C VAL A 74 -10.12 -2.94 -1.95
N ILE A 75 -9.74 -2.59 -0.72
CA ILE A 75 -10.60 -2.66 0.46
C ILE A 75 -10.78 -1.24 0.98
N TYR A 76 -12.01 -0.75 1.06
CA TYR A 76 -12.28 0.60 1.54
C TYR A 76 -13.61 0.65 2.29
N GLU A 77 -13.72 1.62 3.20
CA GLU A 77 -14.97 1.91 3.89
C GLU A 77 -15.88 2.78 3.02
N ASP A 78 -17.18 2.53 3.03
CA ASP A 78 -18.19 3.36 2.37
C ASP A 78 -19.46 3.41 3.22
N ARG A 79 -19.70 4.54 3.89
CA ARG A 79 -20.89 4.81 4.71
C ARG A 79 -21.14 3.73 5.78
N GLY A 80 -20.07 3.35 6.48
CA GLY A 80 -20.05 2.31 7.51
C GLY A 80 -19.83 0.91 6.96
N ASP A 81 -20.06 0.66 5.67
CA ASP A 81 -19.89 -0.68 5.09
C ASP A 81 -18.48 -0.91 4.56
N LEU A 82 -18.07 -2.17 4.54
CA LEU A 82 -16.80 -2.56 3.91
C LEU A 82 -17.03 -2.91 2.44
N CYS A 83 -16.35 -2.20 1.55
CA CYS A 83 -16.34 -2.50 0.12
C CYS A 83 -15.05 -3.21 -0.26
N VAL A 84 -15.20 -4.36 -0.92
CA VAL A 84 -14.09 -5.19 -1.41
C VAL A 84 -14.19 -5.29 -2.93
N LYS A 85 -13.27 -4.66 -3.63
CA LYS A 85 -13.21 -4.64 -5.09
C LYS A 85 -12.08 -5.52 -5.60
N LYS A 86 -12.39 -6.46 -6.49
CA LYS A 86 -11.42 -7.26 -7.25
C LYS A 86 -11.76 -7.17 -8.74
N GLY A 87 -10.90 -6.50 -9.51
CA GLY A 87 -11.19 -6.17 -10.91
C GLY A 87 -12.44 -5.30 -11.04
N GLY A 88 -13.39 -5.70 -11.89
CA GLY A 88 -14.66 -5.00 -12.08
C GLY A 88 -15.75 -5.33 -11.07
N ARG A 89 -15.52 -6.28 -10.14
CA ARG A 89 -16.53 -6.72 -9.17
C ARG A 89 -16.32 -6.04 -7.84
N VAL A 90 -17.41 -5.52 -7.26
CA VAL A 90 -17.44 -4.94 -5.90
C VAL A 90 -18.38 -5.78 -5.05
N ARG A 91 -17.88 -6.24 -3.90
CA ARG A 91 -18.68 -6.88 -2.86
C ARG A 91 -18.81 -5.89 -1.71
N ARG A 92 -20.05 -5.53 -1.37
CA ARG A 92 -20.37 -4.72 -0.20
C ARG A 92 -20.69 -5.66 0.97
N ILE A 93 -20.05 -5.45 2.10
CA ILE A 93 -20.22 -6.25 3.30
C ILE A 93 -20.75 -5.31 4.39
N PRO A 94 -21.99 -5.50 4.86
CA PRO A 94 -22.52 -4.69 5.95
C PRO A 94 -21.65 -4.83 7.21
N SER A 95 -21.18 -3.71 7.74
CA SER A 95 -20.51 -3.71 9.04
C SER A 95 -21.58 -3.65 10.13
N ARG A 96 -21.64 -4.67 10.98
CA ARG A 96 -22.49 -4.68 12.19
C ARG A 96 -21.71 -4.19 13.41
N GLY A 97 -20.80 -3.24 13.21
CA GLY A 97 -19.78 -2.83 14.17
C GLY A 97 -18.74 -1.91 13.54
N ALA A 98 -17.56 -1.80 14.16
CA ALA A 98 -16.48 -0.96 13.66
C ALA A 98 -15.97 -1.44 12.28
N PRO A 99 -15.83 -0.54 11.29
CA PRO A 99 -15.30 -0.90 9.96
C PRO A 99 -13.95 -1.64 9.97
N LEU A 100 -13.11 -1.40 11.00
CA LEU A 100 -11.83 -2.08 11.18
C LEU A 100 -11.95 -3.55 11.57
N ASP A 101 -13.03 -3.98 12.21
CA ASP A 101 -13.23 -5.40 12.54
C ASP A 101 -13.46 -6.22 11.28
N ARG A 102 -14.24 -5.69 10.33
CA ARG A 102 -14.42 -6.35 9.02
C ARG A 102 -13.12 -6.39 8.21
N LEU A 103 -12.29 -5.36 8.32
CA LEU A 103 -10.95 -5.39 7.72
C LEU A 103 -10.10 -6.51 8.33
N ARG A 104 -10.14 -6.69 9.66
CA ARG A 104 -9.45 -7.78 10.36
C ARG A 104 -9.88 -9.16 9.83
N GLU A 105 -11.18 -9.42 9.75
CA GLU A 105 -11.73 -10.69 9.25
C GLU A 105 -11.25 -11.01 7.82
N ILE A 106 -11.15 -10.01 6.94
CA ILE A 106 -10.61 -10.22 5.58
C ILE A 106 -9.14 -10.62 5.63
N LEU A 107 -8.36 -10.00 6.52
CA LEU A 107 -6.94 -10.24 6.62
C LEU A 107 -6.60 -11.56 7.33
N GLU A 108 -7.46 -12.07 8.21
CA GLU A 108 -7.29 -13.34 8.93
C GLU A 108 -7.16 -14.57 8.02
N VAL A 109 -7.70 -14.49 6.80
CA VAL A 109 -7.58 -15.56 5.79
C VAL A 109 -6.11 -15.73 5.33
N TYR A 110 -5.26 -14.72 5.53
CA TYR A 110 -3.86 -14.74 5.14
C TYR A 110 -2.97 -15.08 6.33
N ARG A 111 -2.24 -16.19 6.21
CA ARG A 111 -1.23 -16.67 7.17
C ARG A 111 0.13 -16.65 6.47
N PRO A 112 0.81 -15.49 6.42
CA PRO A 112 2.09 -15.34 5.74
C PRO A 112 3.20 -16.12 6.44
N VAL A 113 4.13 -16.66 5.65
CA VAL A 113 5.36 -17.29 6.15
C VAL A 113 6.56 -16.40 5.83
N THR A 114 7.60 -16.49 6.65
CA THR A 114 8.85 -15.78 6.43
C THR A 114 9.81 -16.66 5.62
N VAL A 115 10.26 -16.14 4.49
CA VAL A 115 11.31 -16.76 3.67
C VAL A 115 12.60 -15.95 3.85
N PRO A 116 13.77 -16.60 3.99
CA PRO A 116 15.06 -15.92 4.09
C PRO A 116 15.31 -14.91 2.96
N GLU A 117 16.24 -13.98 3.20
CA GLU A 117 16.69 -12.95 2.26
C GLU A 117 15.67 -11.87 1.88
N LEU A 118 14.40 -12.01 2.23
CA LEU A 118 13.42 -10.94 2.07
C LEU A 118 13.48 -9.94 3.24
N PRO A 119 13.21 -8.64 3.00
CA PRO A 119 13.06 -7.68 4.10
C PRO A 119 11.79 -7.95 4.90
N ARG A 120 11.59 -7.20 5.98
CA ARG A 120 10.41 -7.33 6.86
C ARG A 120 9.08 -7.13 6.13
N PHE A 121 9.05 -6.29 5.09
CA PHE A 121 7.84 -6.03 4.32
C PHE A 121 7.89 -6.76 2.97
N VAL A 122 7.00 -7.74 2.80
CA VAL A 122 6.90 -8.58 1.59
C VAL A 122 5.51 -8.51 0.95
N GLY A 123 4.69 -7.55 1.35
CA GLY A 123 3.29 -7.43 0.94
C GLY A 123 2.36 -7.26 2.15
N GLY A 124 1.10 -6.92 1.87
CA GLY A 124 0.08 -6.65 2.88
C GLY A 124 -0.91 -5.59 2.43
N ALA A 125 -1.69 -5.07 3.38
CA ALA A 125 -2.59 -3.95 3.16
C ALA A 125 -1.80 -2.63 3.13
N VAL A 126 -1.66 -2.04 1.94
CA VAL A 126 -0.97 -0.76 1.73
C VAL A 126 -1.99 0.33 1.42
N GLY A 127 -2.01 1.39 2.21
CA GLY A 127 -3.03 2.42 2.08
C GLY A 127 -3.01 3.40 3.23
N TYR A 128 -4.18 3.90 3.60
CA TYR A 128 -4.32 4.90 4.65
C TYR A 128 -5.50 4.61 5.58
N LEU A 129 -5.39 5.16 6.78
CA LEU A 129 -6.47 5.41 7.72
C LEU A 129 -6.68 6.93 7.79
N GLY A 130 -7.89 7.38 7.50
CA GLY A 130 -8.29 8.78 7.63
C GLY A 130 -8.44 9.17 9.09
N TYR A 131 -8.23 10.45 9.41
CA TYR A 131 -8.27 10.95 10.78
C TYR A 131 -9.58 10.60 11.50
N ASP A 132 -10.72 10.73 10.82
CA ASP A 132 -12.05 10.51 11.40
C ASP A 132 -12.29 9.07 11.88
N ILE A 133 -11.43 8.11 11.53
CA ILE A 133 -11.51 6.76 12.08
C ILE A 133 -11.33 6.72 13.60
N VAL A 134 -10.72 7.75 14.18
CA VAL A 134 -10.56 7.92 15.64
C VAL A 134 -11.90 7.83 16.38
N LYS A 135 -13.02 8.19 15.74
CA LYS A 135 -14.38 8.08 16.30
C LYS A 135 -14.83 6.64 16.57
N THR A 136 -14.11 5.68 16.01
CA THR A 136 -14.30 4.25 16.32
C THR A 136 -13.82 3.92 17.74
N PHE A 137 -12.86 4.70 18.25
CA PHE A 137 -12.19 4.43 19.53
C PHE A 137 -12.59 5.43 20.61
N GLU A 138 -12.90 6.67 20.23
CA GLU A 138 -13.17 7.77 21.16
C GLU A 138 -14.49 8.47 20.83
N ASP A 139 -15.21 8.92 21.86
CA ASP A 139 -16.39 9.74 21.69
C ASP A 139 -15.98 11.19 21.37
N LEU A 140 -16.17 11.58 20.11
CA LEU A 140 -15.85 12.92 19.64
C LEU A 140 -17.08 13.56 18.99
N PRO A 141 -17.31 14.86 19.22
CA PRO A 141 -18.41 15.58 18.60
C PRO A 141 -18.31 15.53 17.07
N SER A 142 -19.46 15.37 16.40
CA SER A 142 -19.53 15.35 14.94
C SER A 142 -19.11 16.70 14.35
N ARG A 143 -18.26 16.68 13.31
CA ARG A 143 -17.91 17.88 12.54
C ARG A 143 -19.08 18.27 11.64
N ARG A 144 -19.22 19.58 11.37
CA ARG A 144 -20.38 20.14 10.65
C ARG A 144 -20.48 19.74 9.17
N LYS A 145 -19.41 19.30 8.50
CA LYS A 145 -19.44 18.91 7.08
C LYS A 145 -18.25 18.03 6.68
N ASP A 146 -18.52 16.89 6.05
CA ASP A 146 -17.53 16.15 5.25
C ASP A 146 -17.66 16.61 3.80
N ASP A 147 -16.69 17.42 3.35
CA ASP A 147 -16.66 18.00 2.01
C ASP A 147 -15.73 17.25 1.05
N LEU A 148 -14.86 16.39 1.57
CA LEU A 148 -13.94 15.59 0.75
C LEU A 148 -14.54 14.26 0.32
N HIS A 149 -15.55 13.76 1.05
CA HIS A 149 -16.21 12.48 0.76
C HIS A 149 -15.22 11.33 0.61
N LEU A 150 -14.15 11.37 1.43
CA LEU A 150 -13.12 10.35 1.43
C LEU A 150 -13.56 9.17 2.31
N PRO A 151 -13.24 7.93 1.91
CA PRO A 151 -13.48 6.79 2.77
C PRO A 151 -12.61 6.90 4.03
N GLN A 152 -13.09 6.41 5.17
CA GLN A 152 -12.33 6.43 6.42
C GLN A 152 -11.04 5.62 6.33
N PHE A 153 -10.98 4.65 5.42
CA PHE A 153 -9.74 4.01 5.02
C PHE A 153 -9.86 3.47 3.60
N ALA A 154 -8.70 3.29 2.97
CA ALA A 154 -8.59 2.51 1.74
C ALA A 154 -7.24 1.81 1.70
N PHE A 155 -7.25 0.53 1.36
CA PHE A 155 -6.08 -0.33 1.26
C PHE A 155 -6.05 -1.09 -0.06
N LEU A 156 -4.83 -1.26 -0.58
CA LEU A 156 -4.49 -2.15 -1.67
C LEU A 156 -3.83 -3.40 -1.09
N LEU A 157 -4.41 -4.56 -1.38
CA LEU A 157 -3.77 -5.86 -1.18
C LEU A 157 -3.17 -6.31 -2.51
N THR A 158 -1.87 -6.11 -2.66
CA THR A 158 -1.11 -6.53 -3.85
C THR A 158 -0.58 -7.94 -3.67
N GLU A 159 -0.84 -8.78 -4.67
CA GLU A 159 -0.33 -10.15 -4.66
C GLU A 159 1.09 -10.25 -5.26
N THR A 160 1.57 -9.18 -5.92
CA THR A 160 2.92 -9.08 -6.50
C THR A 160 3.48 -7.68 -6.25
N LEU A 161 4.75 -7.59 -5.86
CA LEU A 161 5.44 -6.35 -5.59
C LEU A 161 6.91 -6.41 -6.04
N LEU A 162 7.50 -5.24 -6.25
CA LEU A 162 8.94 -5.08 -6.45
C LEU A 162 9.56 -4.54 -5.18
N ILE A 163 10.67 -5.15 -4.80
CA ILE A 163 11.50 -4.69 -3.70
C ILE A 163 12.85 -4.32 -4.29
N PHE A 164 13.14 -3.02 -4.32
CA PHE A 164 14.45 -2.52 -4.69
C PHE A 164 15.37 -2.61 -3.48
N ASP A 165 16.49 -3.32 -3.60
CA ASP A 165 17.59 -3.26 -2.64
C ASP A 165 18.65 -2.32 -3.20
N ASN A 166 18.62 -1.07 -2.74
CA ASN A 166 19.50 0.01 -3.19
C ASN A 166 20.97 -0.25 -2.82
N VAL A 167 21.23 -1.10 -1.83
CA VAL A 167 22.60 -1.46 -1.42
C VAL A 167 23.16 -2.54 -2.34
N SER A 168 22.40 -3.62 -2.57
CA SER A 168 22.87 -4.70 -3.45
C SER A 168 22.64 -4.44 -4.94
N GLN A 169 21.97 -3.34 -5.30
CA GLN A 169 21.59 -2.99 -6.68
C GLN A 169 20.78 -4.10 -7.37
N LYS A 170 19.82 -4.65 -6.64
CA LYS A 170 18.95 -5.75 -7.11
C LYS A 170 17.48 -5.39 -6.94
N ILE A 171 16.65 -5.97 -7.80
CA ILE A 171 15.19 -5.97 -7.65
C ILE A 171 14.77 -7.39 -7.32
N LYS A 172 14.11 -7.57 -6.17
CA LYS A 172 13.39 -8.80 -5.86
C LYS A 172 11.97 -8.65 -6.39
N VAL A 173 11.63 -9.45 -7.39
CA VAL A 173 10.26 -9.54 -7.91
C VAL A 173 9.54 -10.61 -7.11
N VAL A 174 8.70 -10.17 -6.18
CA VAL A 174 8.04 -11.04 -5.20
C VAL A 174 6.59 -11.25 -5.60
N ALA A 175 6.16 -12.51 -5.65
CA ALA A 175 4.76 -12.90 -5.75
C ALA A 175 4.36 -13.66 -4.48
N ASN A 176 3.37 -13.12 -3.77
CA ASN A 176 2.74 -13.81 -2.66
C ASN A 176 1.74 -14.83 -3.22
N ALA A 177 2.05 -16.10 -3.01
CA ALA A 177 1.27 -17.24 -3.48
C ALA A 177 0.33 -17.70 -2.37
N GLN A 178 -0.98 -17.57 -2.58
CA GLN A 178 -1.97 -18.08 -1.64
C GLN A 178 -2.31 -19.53 -1.96
N VAL A 179 -2.03 -20.44 -1.03
CA VAL A 179 -2.45 -21.84 -1.06
C VAL A 179 -3.82 -21.95 -0.40
N LYS A 180 -4.82 -22.49 -1.09
CA LYS A 180 -6.21 -22.60 -0.62
C LYS A 180 -6.48 -23.92 0.09
N SER A 181 -5.71 -24.96 -0.22
CA SER A 181 -5.80 -26.29 0.39
C SER A 181 -4.42 -26.95 0.42
N GLU A 182 -4.22 -27.91 1.33
CA GLU A 182 -2.97 -28.67 1.44
C GLU A 182 -2.78 -29.70 0.31
N SER A 183 -3.71 -29.77 -0.65
CA SER A 183 -3.60 -30.72 -1.76
C SER A 183 -2.41 -30.38 -2.67
N ASP A 184 -1.65 -31.40 -3.10
CA ASP A 184 -0.49 -31.22 -3.98
C ASP A 184 -0.85 -30.51 -5.29
N ARG A 185 -2.08 -30.73 -5.79
CA ARG A 185 -2.62 -30.02 -6.97
C ARG A 185 -2.68 -28.52 -6.75
N ASP A 186 -3.18 -28.07 -5.60
CA ASP A 186 -3.35 -26.65 -5.30
C ASP A 186 -1.99 -25.98 -4.99
N ILE A 187 -1.09 -26.68 -4.29
CA ILE A 187 0.28 -26.21 -4.06
C ILE A 187 1.02 -25.99 -5.39
N ARG A 188 0.96 -26.96 -6.32
CA ARG A 188 1.54 -26.83 -7.66
C ARG A 188 0.89 -25.72 -8.48
N ALA A 189 -0.43 -25.52 -8.32
CA ALA A 189 -1.13 -24.45 -9.00
C ALA A 189 -0.68 -23.07 -8.49
N ALA A 190 -0.60 -22.88 -7.17
CA ALA A 190 -0.13 -21.65 -6.53
C ALA A 190 1.32 -21.32 -6.91
N TYR A 191 2.23 -22.31 -6.89
CA TYR A 191 3.62 -22.14 -7.30
C TYR A 191 3.75 -21.72 -8.78
N ARG A 192 3.01 -22.38 -9.67
CA ARG A 192 3.02 -22.07 -11.10
C ARG A 192 2.42 -20.69 -11.40
N ASP A 193 1.36 -20.32 -10.69
CA ASP A 193 0.76 -18.99 -10.81
C ASP A 193 1.74 -17.91 -10.32
N ALA A 194 2.40 -18.12 -9.19
CA ALA A 194 3.39 -17.19 -8.64
C ALA A 194 4.58 -16.98 -9.58
N THR A 195 5.17 -18.06 -10.10
CA THR A 195 6.25 -17.98 -11.10
C THR A 195 5.79 -17.27 -12.38
N THR A 196 4.56 -17.53 -12.85
CA THR A 196 3.96 -16.83 -13.99
C THR A 196 3.81 -15.32 -13.73
N ARG A 197 3.37 -14.93 -12.53
CA ARG A 197 3.24 -13.51 -12.14
C ARG A 197 4.59 -12.81 -12.04
N ILE A 198 5.60 -13.48 -11.49
CA ILE A 198 6.99 -13.00 -11.46
C ILE A 198 7.49 -12.71 -12.88
N GLU A 199 7.40 -13.69 -13.78
CA GLU A 199 7.91 -13.53 -15.14
C GLU A 199 7.13 -12.45 -15.93
N LYS A 200 5.81 -12.35 -15.73
CA LYS A 200 5.00 -11.25 -16.30
C LYS A 200 5.47 -9.88 -15.80
N MET A 201 5.81 -9.76 -14.52
CA MET A 201 6.28 -8.50 -13.94
C MET A 201 7.69 -8.16 -14.43
N ILE A 202 8.61 -9.13 -14.50
CA ILE A 202 9.95 -8.96 -15.09
C ILE A 202 9.84 -8.51 -16.55
N ALA A 203 8.97 -9.15 -17.33
CA ALA A 203 8.73 -8.77 -18.73
C ALA A 203 8.18 -7.34 -18.87
N ARG A 204 7.45 -6.83 -17.87
CA ARG A 204 6.97 -5.44 -17.85
C ARG A 204 8.07 -4.44 -17.54
N ILE A 205 8.88 -4.70 -16.52
CA ILE A 205 10.00 -3.81 -16.13
C ILE A 205 11.03 -3.70 -17.26
N ARG A 206 11.24 -4.78 -18.03
CA ARG A 206 12.12 -4.76 -19.20
C ARG A 206 11.61 -3.94 -20.38
N ARG A 207 10.35 -3.48 -20.37
CA ARG A 207 9.83 -2.63 -21.44
C ARG A 207 10.49 -1.25 -21.37
N PRO A 208 10.77 -0.62 -22.51
CA PRO A 208 11.28 0.74 -22.53
C PRO A 208 10.27 1.69 -21.88
N LEU A 209 10.78 2.65 -21.12
CA LEU A 209 9.97 3.66 -20.47
C LEU A 209 9.32 4.55 -21.53
N ARG A 210 7.99 4.72 -21.47
CA ARG A 210 7.30 5.65 -22.35
C ARG A 210 7.67 7.07 -21.93
N ARG A 211 8.43 7.78 -22.75
CA ARG A 211 8.75 9.20 -22.53
C ARG A 211 7.46 10.02 -22.53
N VAL A 212 7.09 10.55 -21.37
CA VAL A 212 6.05 11.58 -21.27
C VAL A 212 6.73 12.93 -21.45
N LYS A 213 6.29 13.73 -22.43
CA LYS A 213 6.79 15.10 -22.57
C LYS A 213 6.34 15.91 -21.34
N PRO A 214 7.25 16.58 -20.61
CA PRO A 214 6.85 17.42 -19.51
C PRO A 214 5.87 18.49 -20.03
N LYS A 215 4.71 18.58 -19.40
CA LYS A 215 3.75 19.66 -19.71
C LYS A 215 4.28 20.93 -19.05
N HIS A 216 4.80 21.86 -19.84
CA HIS A 216 5.11 23.20 -19.34
C HIS A 216 3.80 23.91 -19.00
N ARG A 217 3.60 24.22 -17.72
CA ARG A 217 2.49 25.06 -17.27
C ARG A 217 2.79 26.51 -17.66
N ARG A 218 1.83 27.17 -18.31
CA ARG A 218 1.94 28.57 -18.75
C ARG A 218 1.49 29.58 -17.69
N SER A 219 0.92 29.11 -16.58
CA SER A 219 0.30 29.96 -15.55
C SER A 219 0.85 29.64 -14.16
N PRO A 220 1.05 30.64 -13.28
CA PRO A 220 1.41 30.42 -11.89
C PRO A 220 0.35 29.60 -11.15
N LEU A 221 0.80 28.73 -10.25
CA LEU A 221 -0.08 28.07 -9.29
C LEU A 221 -0.65 29.11 -8.32
N ARG A 222 -1.96 29.09 -8.11
CA ARG A 222 -2.64 29.87 -7.06
C ARG A 222 -3.18 28.88 -6.05
N PHE A 223 -2.91 29.13 -4.77
CA PHE A 223 -3.44 28.33 -3.65
C PHE A 223 -4.50 29.14 -2.92
N VAL A 224 -5.60 28.50 -2.57
CA VAL A 224 -6.69 29.12 -1.81
C VAL A 224 -6.84 28.38 -0.48
N SER A 225 -6.86 29.12 0.62
CA SER A 225 -7.12 28.57 1.95
C SER A 225 -8.63 28.38 2.15
N ASN A 226 -9.03 27.31 2.83
CA ASN A 226 -10.43 27.06 3.22
C ASN A 226 -10.94 27.99 4.33
N MET A 227 -10.07 28.83 4.89
CA MET A 227 -10.40 29.86 5.88
C MET A 227 -9.49 31.08 5.76
N ASN A 228 -9.95 32.23 6.26
CA ASN A 228 -9.14 33.44 6.32
C ASN A 228 -8.21 33.44 7.55
N LYS A 229 -7.19 34.29 7.50
CA LYS A 229 -6.18 34.43 8.57
C LYS A 229 -6.79 34.79 9.92
N ALA A 230 -7.72 35.75 9.95
CA ALA A 230 -8.30 36.24 11.20
C ALA A 230 -9.08 35.13 11.94
N ASP A 231 -9.74 34.23 11.21
CA ASP A 231 -10.45 33.11 11.82
C ASP A 231 -9.50 32.04 12.36
N PHE A 232 -8.39 31.75 11.66
CA PHE A 232 -7.36 30.85 12.20
C PHE A 232 -6.70 31.43 13.47
N GLU A 233 -6.41 32.73 13.50
CA GLU A 233 -5.87 33.43 14.69
C GLU A 233 -6.84 33.34 15.89
N LYS A 234 -8.15 33.48 15.66
CA LYS A 234 -9.16 33.27 16.72
C LYS A 234 -9.13 31.84 17.27
N MET A 235 -8.95 30.84 16.40
CA MET A 235 -8.82 29.44 16.84
C MET A 235 -7.58 29.24 17.71
N VAL A 236 -6.44 29.86 17.36
CA VAL A 236 -5.20 29.81 18.14
C VAL A 236 -5.39 30.46 19.51
N SER A 237 -5.96 31.68 19.56
CA SER A 237 -6.22 32.36 20.83
C SER A 237 -7.12 31.53 21.75
N ARG A 238 -8.17 30.92 21.20
CA ARG A 238 -9.05 30.02 21.96
C ARG A 238 -8.31 28.79 22.49
N ALA A 239 -7.42 28.19 21.70
CA ALA A 239 -6.59 27.08 22.17
C ALA A 239 -5.65 27.50 23.32
N GLN A 240 -5.09 28.71 23.28
CA GLN A 240 -4.28 29.25 24.38
C GLN A 240 -5.11 29.46 25.65
N ASP A 241 -6.36 29.88 25.52
CA ASP A 241 -7.25 30.03 26.68
C ASP A 241 -7.54 28.68 27.34
N TYR A 242 -7.79 27.62 26.55
CA TYR A 242 -7.91 26.25 27.06
C TYR A 242 -6.62 25.77 27.76
N ILE A 243 -5.44 26.15 27.24
CA ILE A 243 -4.16 25.81 27.89
C ILE A 243 -4.04 26.52 29.25
N LYS A 244 -4.35 27.81 29.32
CA LYS A 244 -4.30 28.60 30.57
C LYS A 244 -5.30 28.10 31.61
N ALA A 245 -6.47 27.63 31.18
CA ALA A 245 -7.48 27.04 32.04
C ALA A 245 -7.10 25.65 32.58
N GLY A 246 -6.08 25.01 32.01
CA GLY A 246 -5.62 23.68 32.40
C GLY A 246 -6.33 22.53 31.70
N ASP A 247 -7.13 22.79 30.65
CA ASP A 247 -7.88 21.76 29.93
C ASP A 247 -6.99 20.89 29.03
N ILE A 248 -5.93 21.47 28.44
CA ILE A 248 -4.98 20.80 27.55
C ILE A 248 -3.57 21.37 27.72
N PHE A 249 -2.54 20.60 27.37
CA PHE A 249 -1.16 21.11 27.32
C PHE A 249 -0.80 21.73 25.96
N GLN A 250 -1.36 21.17 24.88
CA GLN A 250 -1.09 21.59 23.51
C GLN A 250 -2.27 21.23 22.60
N CYS A 251 -2.51 22.05 21.56
CA CYS A 251 -3.42 21.72 20.46
C CYS A 251 -2.68 21.87 19.11
N VAL A 252 -2.96 20.97 18.17
CA VAL A 252 -2.43 21.05 16.79
C VAL A 252 -3.58 21.40 15.86
N LEU A 253 -3.75 22.70 15.59
CA LEU A 253 -4.74 23.22 14.66
C LEU A 253 -4.24 23.08 13.21
N SER A 254 -5.17 22.93 12.26
CA SER A 254 -4.85 22.82 10.84
C SER A 254 -5.87 23.57 9.97
N GLN A 255 -5.44 23.89 8.75
CA GLN A 255 -6.26 24.46 7.67
C GLN A 255 -5.91 23.76 6.35
N ARG A 256 -6.81 23.81 5.37
CA ARG A 256 -6.63 23.17 4.06
C ARG A 256 -6.36 24.22 2.99
N TRP A 257 -5.44 23.90 2.09
CA TRP A 257 -5.14 24.68 0.89
C TRP A 257 -5.53 23.87 -0.35
N GLU A 258 -6.12 24.54 -1.33
CA GLU A 258 -6.58 23.95 -2.60
C GLU A 258 -5.97 24.70 -3.81
#